data_AF-A0A1M4M1G6-F1
#
_entry.id   AF-A0A1M4M1G6-F1
#
_cell.length_a   1.000
_cell.length_b   1.000
_cell.length_c   1.000
_cell.angle_alpha   90.00
_cell.angle_beta   90.00
_cell.angle_gamma   90.00
#
_symmetry.space_group_name_H-M   'P 1'
#
loop_
_entity.id
_entity.type
_entity.pdbx_description
1 polymer ?
#
loop_
_entity_poly.entity_id
_entity_poly.type
_entity_poly.pdbx_seq_one_letter_code
_entity_poly.pdbx_strand_id
1 'polypeptide(L)'
;RAEVSEEMKHEIREAFDLFDADRSGRIDFHELKVAMRALGFDVKKEEIQRIMNEYDRDQLGEITFQDFEEVMIEKISNRDPTEEILKAFRLFDDDATGRISLKNL
;
A
#
# COMPACT_ATOMS: atom_id res chain seq x y z
N ARG A 1 -3.87 19.13 8.54
CA ARG A 1 -2.91 18.00 8.41
C ARG A 1 -3.58 16.83 9.10
N ALA A 2 -3.84 15.72 8.41
CA ALA A 2 -4.35 14.53 9.09
C ALA A 2 -3.30 14.10 10.14
N GLU A 3 -3.69 14.04 11.41
CA GLU A 3 -2.83 13.46 12.44
C GLU A 3 -2.85 11.94 12.22
N VAL A 4 -1.71 11.41 11.79
CA VAL A 4 -1.51 9.97 11.64
C VAL A 4 -1.39 9.40 13.04
N SER A 5 -2.22 8.41 13.37
CA SER A 5 -2.14 7.73 14.66
C SER A 5 -0.80 7.01 14.79
N GLU A 6 -0.33 6.83 16.02
CA GLU A 6 0.90 6.08 16.28
C GLU A 6 0.80 4.62 15.81
N GLU A 7 -0.40 4.03 15.88
CA GLU A 7 -0.69 2.71 15.31
C GLU A 7 -0.47 2.68 13.79
N MET A 8 -0.94 3.70 13.07
CA MET A 8 -0.78 3.74 11.62
C MET A 8 0.68 3.98 11.21
N LYS A 9 1.43 4.80 11.96
CA LYS A 9 2.88 4.92 11.76
C LYS A 9 3.60 3.59 11.96
N HIS A 10 3.17 2.80 12.96
CA HIS A 10 3.71 1.48 13.20
C HIS A 10 3.45 0.54 12.01
N GLU A 11 2.22 0.49 11.51
CA GLU A 11 1.86 -0.33 10.35
C GLU A 11 2.64 0.08 9.09
N ILE A 12 2.80 1.39 8.85
CA ILE A 12 3.59 1.91 7.71
C ILE A 12 5.06 1.49 7.85
N ARG A 13 5.63 1.52 9.06
CA ARG A 13 7.00 1.06 9.33
C ARG A 13 7.13 -0.44 9.14
N GLU A 14 6.23 -1.25 9.66
CA GLU A 14 6.27 -2.71 9.46
C GLU A 14 6.16 -3.08 7.98
N ALA A 15 5.32 -2.37 7.23
CA ALA A 15 5.25 -2.55 5.78
C ALA A 15 6.59 -2.18 5.12
N PHE A 16 7.19 -1.03 5.46
CA PHE A 16 8.49 -0.63 4.92
C PHE A 16 9.57 -1.67 5.20
N ASP A 17 9.66 -2.16 6.43
CA ASP A 17 10.66 -3.15 6.86
C ASP A 17 10.46 -4.51 6.17
N LEU A 18 9.25 -4.80 5.66
CA LEU A 18 9.00 -5.97 4.83
C LEU A 18 9.61 -5.83 3.42
N PHE A 19 9.69 -4.59 2.92
CA PHE A 19 10.28 -4.28 1.62
C PHE A 19 11.81 -4.15 1.70
N ASP A 20 12.33 -3.44 2.70
CA ASP A 20 13.76 -3.23 2.97
C ASP A 20 14.42 -4.48 3.57
N ALA A 21 14.72 -5.44 2.71
CA ALA A 21 15.18 -6.77 3.11
C ALA A 21 16.60 -6.76 3.67
N ASP A 22 17.44 -5.85 3.18
CA ASP A 22 18.82 -5.70 3.64
C ASP A 22 18.99 -4.73 4.82
N ARG A 23 17.93 -4.01 5.20
CA ARG A 23 17.88 -3.01 6.27
C ARG A 23 18.79 -1.82 5.99
N SER A 24 18.91 -1.42 4.73
CA SER A 24 19.62 -0.21 4.32
C SER A 24 18.91 1.08 4.75
N GLY A 25 17.64 0.98 5.16
CA GLY A 25 16.76 2.11 5.44
C GLY A 25 16.18 2.73 4.17
N ARG A 26 16.32 2.04 3.03
CA ARG A 26 15.87 2.43 1.70
C ARG A 26 15.31 1.19 0.99
N ILE A 27 14.44 1.41 0.02
CA ILE A 27 13.91 0.33 -0.82
C ILE A 27 14.43 0.54 -2.23
N ASP A 28 15.21 -0.41 -2.72
CA ASP A 28 15.68 -0.40 -4.10
C ASP A 28 14.69 -1.08 -5.07
N PHE A 29 14.99 -0.99 -6.36
CA PHE A 29 14.20 -1.61 -7.42
C PHE A 29 14.01 -3.14 -7.23
N HIS A 30 15.04 -3.85 -6.80
CA HIS A 30 15.03 -5.29 -6.63
C HIS A 30 14.22 -5.70 -5.41
N GLU A 31 14.38 -5.00 -4.31
CA GLU A 31 13.64 -5.18 -3.06
C GLU A 31 12.14 -5.00 -3.28
N LEU A 32 11.74 -3.89 -3.92
CA LEU A 32 10.35 -3.65 -4.28
C LEU A 32 9.80 -4.77 -5.18
N LYS A 33 10.58 -5.21 -6.17
CA LYS A 33 10.17 -6.29 -7.08
C LYS A 33 10.02 -7.63 -6.35
N VAL A 34 10.94 -7.96 -5.45
CA VAL A 34 10.92 -9.22 -4.69
C VAL A 34 9.73 -9.24 -3.74
N ALA A 35 9.50 -8.15 -3.02
CA ALA A 35 8.37 -8.04 -2.11
C ALA A 35 7.02 -8.09 -2.82
N MET A 36 6.86 -7.41 -3.97
CA MET A 36 5.63 -7.51 -4.77
C MET A 36 5.33 -8.95 -5.20
N ARG A 37 6.37 -9.71 -5.57
CA ARG A 37 6.22 -11.15 -5.86
C ARG A 37 5.90 -11.98 -4.62
N ALA A 38 6.50 -11.66 -3.47
CA ALA A 38 6.21 -12.33 -2.21
C ALA A 38 4.75 -12.12 -1.75
N LEU A 39 4.18 -10.96 -2.08
CA LEU A 39 2.75 -10.65 -1.88
C LEU A 39 1.82 -11.26 -2.95
N GLY A 40 2.37 -12.01 -3.91
CA GLY A 40 1.61 -12.71 -4.94
C GLY A 40 1.30 -11.90 -6.21
N PHE A 41 1.89 -10.71 -6.37
CA PHE A 41 1.73 -9.91 -7.59
C PHE A 41 2.82 -10.25 -8.62
N ASP A 42 2.42 -10.56 -9.86
CA ASP A 42 3.35 -10.66 -10.99
C ASP A 42 3.49 -9.29 -11.68
N VAL A 43 4.42 -8.49 -11.17
CA VAL A 43 4.71 -7.14 -11.64
C VAL A 43 5.80 -7.12 -12.71
N LYS A 44 5.56 -6.37 -13.80
CA LYS A 44 6.54 -6.17 -14.87
C LYS A 44 7.60 -5.14 -14.47
N LYS A 45 8.77 -5.19 -15.13
CA LYS A 45 9.87 -4.25 -14.88
C LYS A 45 9.43 -2.80 -15.05
N GLU A 46 8.64 -2.52 -16.08
CA GLU A 46 8.15 -1.18 -16.41
C GLU A 46 7.17 -0.66 -15.34
N GLU A 47 6.42 -1.56 -14.68
CA GLU A 47 5.54 -1.18 -13.58
C GLU A 47 6.34 -0.80 -12.34
N ILE A 48 7.34 -1.60 -11.96
CA ILE A 48 8.21 -1.27 -10.84
C ILE A 48 8.97 0.04 -11.11
N GLN A 49 9.48 0.26 -12.32
CA GLN A 49 10.12 1.53 -12.66
C GLN A 49 9.16 2.73 -12.57
N ARG A 50 7.89 2.56 -12.96
CA ARG A 50 6.88 3.60 -12.79
C ARG A 50 6.64 3.90 -11.31
N ILE A 51 6.49 2.88 -10.49
CA ILE A 51 6.30 3.01 -9.03
C ILE A 51 7.52 3.72 -8.41
N MET A 52 8.73 3.29 -8.75
CA MET A 52 9.96 3.95 -8.29
C MET A 52 9.95 5.43 -8.69
N ASN A 53 9.71 5.75 -9.97
CA ASN A 53 9.69 7.14 -10.42
C ASN A 53 8.57 7.99 -9.80
N GLU A 54 7.46 7.38 -9.37
CA GLU A 54 6.35 8.08 -8.69
C GLU A 54 6.71 8.44 -7.25
N TYR A 55 7.53 7.60 -6.58
CA TYR A 55 7.78 7.70 -5.14
C TYR A 55 9.21 8.10 -4.77
N ASP A 56 10.19 7.93 -5.65
CA ASP A 56 11.56 8.40 -5.49
C ASP A 56 11.64 9.90 -5.82
N ARG A 57 11.33 10.74 -4.82
CA ARG A 57 11.28 12.20 -4.98
C ARG A 57 12.65 12.82 -5.25
N ASP A 58 13.69 12.20 -4.70
CA ASP A 58 15.07 12.67 -4.82
C ASP A 58 15.78 12.13 -6.07
N GLN A 59 15.13 11.23 -6.83
CA GLN A 59 15.64 10.58 -8.05
C GLN A 59 16.96 9.85 -7.83
N LEU A 60 17.10 9.20 -6.67
CA LEU A 60 18.29 8.45 -6.28
C LEU A 60 18.27 6.99 -6.75
N GLY A 61 17.15 6.54 -7.31
CA GLY A 61 16.89 5.14 -7.66
C GLY A 61 16.44 4.29 -6.48
N GLU A 62 16.12 4.92 -5.34
CA GLU A 62 15.81 4.28 -4.07
C GLU A 62 14.71 5.09 -3.36
N ILE A 63 13.76 4.40 -2.72
CA ILE A 63 12.68 5.04 -1.95
C ILE A 63 13.10 5.09 -0.49
N THR A 64 13.13 6.28 0.12
CA THR A 64 13.39 6.40 1.56
C THR A 64 12.15 6.08 2.38
N PHE A 65 12.33 5.79 3.67
CA PHE A 65 11.19 5.68 4.58
C PHE A 65 10.30 6.93 4.58
N GLN A 66 10.89 8.12 4.47
CA GLN A 66 10.13 9.37 4.46
C GLN A 66 9.28 9.50 3.19
N ASP A 67 9.82 9.13 2.04
CA ASP A 67 9.06 9.09 0.78
C ASP A 67 7.87 8.12 0.88
N PHE A 68 8.14 6.92 1.39
CA PHE A 68 7.12 5.89 1.59
C PHE A 68 6.03 6.34 2.58
N GLU A 69 6.43 6.93 3.71
CA GLU A 69 5.51 7.43 4.73
C GLU A 69 4.60 8.52 4.17
N GLU A 70 5.15 9.52 3.48
CA GLU A 70 4.35 10.61 2.92
C GLU A 70 3.33 10.11 1.89
N VAL A 71 3.74 9.18 1.03
CA VAL A 71 2.87 8.55 0.03
C VAL A 71 1.75 7.76 0.71
N MET A 72 2.08 6.95 1.71
CA MET A 72 1.09 6.14 2.42
C MET A 72 0.09 7.02 3.18
N ILE A 73 0.56 8.09 3.82
CA ILE A 73 -0.31 9.07 4.49
C ILE A 73 -1.24 9.75 3.48
N GLU A 74 -0.74 10.16 2.32
CA GLU A 74 -1.54 10.76 1.27
C GLU A 74 -2.61 9.79 0.75
N LYS A 75 -2.20 8.56 0.39
CA LYS A 75 -3.13 7.52 -0.10
C LYS A 75 -4.20 7.21 0.95
N ILE A 76 -3.83 7.09 2.22
CA ILE A 76 -4.79 6.80 3.29
C ILE A 76 -5.70 8.00 3.57
N SER A 77 -5.18 9.22 3.54
CA SER A 77 -5.99 10.45 3.71
C SER A 77 -6.98 10.64 2.55
N ASN A 78 -6.64 10.16 1.35
CA ASN A 78 -7.48 10.18 0.16
C ASN A 78 -8.45 8.99 0.06
N ARG A 79 -8.35 7.98 0.95
CA ARG A 79 -9.33 6.89 1.02
C ARG A 79 -10.57 7.38 1.75
N ASP A 80 -11.70 7.45 1.04
CA ASP A 80 -13.00 7.68 1.66
C ASP A 80 -13.38 6.43 2.49
N PRO A 81 -13.55 6.54 3.81
CA PRO A 81 -13.97 5.41 4.66
C PRO A 81 -15.26 4.75 4.17
N THR A 82 -16.15 5.55 3.57
CA THR A 82 -17.42 5.08 2.99
C THR A 82 -17.18 4.18 1.78
N GLU A 83 -16.19 4.48 0.93
CA GLU A 83 -15.85 3.61 -0.20
C GLU A 83 -15.30 2.27 0.25
N GLU A 84 -14.46 2.25 1.29
CA GLU A 84 -13.89 1.00 1.81
C GLU A 84 -14.98 0.14 2.47
N ILE A 85 -15.89 0.75 3.23
CA ILE A 85 -17.07 0.05 3.77
C ILE A 85 -17.94 -0.51 2.64
N LEU A 86 -18.16 0.23 1.55
CA LEU A 86 -18.93 -0.23 0.40
C LEU A 86 -18.22 -1.35 -0.39
N LYS A 87 -16.88 -1.34 -0.46
CA LYS A 87 -16.11 -2.44 -1.06
C LYS A 87 -16.20 -3.69 -0.20
N ALA A 88 -16.02 -3.56 1.12
CA ALA A 88 -16.18 -4.67 2.05
C ALA A 88 -17.60 -5.23 2.02
N PHE A 89 -18.61 -4.37 1.97
CA PHE A 89 -20.02 -4.76 1.86
C PHE A 89 -20.30 -5.56 0.59
N ARG A 90 -19.73 -5.14 -0.56
CA ARG A 90 -19.83 -5.87 -1.83
C ARG A 90 -19.16 -7.25 -1.83
N LEU A 91 -18.18 -7.51 -0.95
CA LEU A 91 -17.61 -8.85 -0.81
C LEU A 91 -18.62 -9.84 -0.19
N PHE A 92 -19.54 -9.34 0.63
CA PHE A 92 -20.59 -10.14 1.24
C PHE A 92 -21.89 -10.08 0.41
N ASP A 93 -22.23 -8.96 -0.23
CA ASP A 93 -23.43 -8.79 -1.07
C ASP A 93 -23.26 -9.40 -2.49
N ASP A 94 -23.06 -10.73 -2.55
CA ASP A 94 -22.97 -11.56 -3.78
C ASP A 94 -24.09 -11.24 -4.79
N ASP A 95 -25.31 -11.10 -4.29
CA ASP A 95 -26.51 -10.93 -5.10
C ASP A 95 -26.77 -9.46 -5.48
N ALA A 96 -25.84 -8.56 -5.15
CA ALA A 96 -25.87 -7.13 -5.42
C ALA A 96 -27.19 -6.45 -5.01
N THR A 97 -27.81 -6.94 -3.94
CA THR A 97 -29.10 -6.43 -3.46
C THR A 97 -28.95 -5.13 -2.66
N GLY A 98 -27.73 -4.73 -2.36
CA GLY A 98 -27.42 -3.67 -1.42
C GLY A 98 -27.69 -4.09 0.03
N ARG A 99 -27.81 -5.39 0.32
CA ARG A 99 -28.13 -5.93 1.65
C ARG A 99 -27.37 -7.24 1.93
N ILE A 100 -26.56 -7.26 2.98
CA ILE A 100 -26.01 -8.52 3.50
C ILE A 100 -27.14 -9.29 4.21
N SER A 101 -27.49 -10.45 3.67
CA SER A 101 -28.49 -11.36 4.24
C SER A 101 -27.84 -12.63 4.82
N LEU A 102 -28.58 -13.42 5.61
CA LEU A 102 -28.08 -14.73 6.10
C LEU A 102 -27.78 -15.74 4.99
N LYS A 103 -28.21 -15.48 3.74
CA LYS A 103 -27.84 -16.31 2.59
C LYS A 103 -26.47 -15.95 2.01
N ASN A 104 -25.94 -14.78 2.38
CA ASN A 104 -24.74 -14.15 1.86
C ASN A 104 -23.54 -14.27 2.83
N LEU A 105 -23.73 -14.96 3.95
CA LEU A 105 -22.79 -15.12 5.08
C LEU A 105 -22.34 -16.57 5.22
#